data_AF-A0A1I1MLA2-F1
#
_entry.id   AF-A0A1I1MLA2-F1
#
_cell.length_a   1.000
_cell.length_b   1.000
_cell.length_c   1.000
_cell.angle_alpha   90.00
_cell.angle_beta   90.00
_cell.angle_gamma   90.00
#
_symmetry.space_group_name_H-M   'P 1'
#
loop_
_entity.id
_entity.type
_entity.pdbx_description
1 polymer ?
#
loop_
_entity_poly.entity_id
_entity_poly.type
_entity_poly.pdbx_seq_one_letter_code
_entity_poly.pdbx_strand_id
1 'polypeptide(L)'
;MALIKIIGSGRDDTIIGTGIAEEIIASLGDDFVDAGGGNDYVRGGEGDDVLLGGDGDDRLFGGAGSDVLKGQRGQDSIRGGTGPDVLIGGAGRDTLIGDADDDILVGGYADLDAWRYDYWTLYELGVGVGDGERDVFVVNAYAGDGSDHILDFEPFIDVLRFKQNDIVDVWYTPAGLSLKTATGGGVSLGYDVTLYELSESLQGTHFFDPVTNAAQIKNLSDPTGGSAPEISGDGNIVVYGDGYRYDNATETTTHITSGANGTSRAFSLSTDGMKVVFESEATNLVSGESDLNAAQDVFLYDAASGTTINLTFGANGDSGGASISGDGGLVAFASSATDLVAGETDANGYGDIFLRNLSTGETLNVTHGADGESYAASISADGSTLAFESRATNLADGPTETYGDVFLYDVASGDFVNITSGGGGFDPVISGDGSRVVYSTYEAIYLYDVATGESERISPFNERERMNENPDISDDGSTVVYNNRGGRCDFAQLFVYDVASGETEEVVFEGAVVPGDYDWCVGAVRADPAMSADGSRLAFESNIVNLEEGPIDVNGEAVDVFLYDFA
;
A
#
# COMPACT_ATOMS: atom_id res chain seq x y z
N MET A 1 7.73 47.80 9.99
CA MET A 1 6.32 47.63 9.59
C MET A 1 5.49 47.40 10.84
N ALA A 2 4.18 47.63 10.80
CA ALA A 2 3.32 47.37 11.96
C ALA A 2 3.12 45.86 12.09
N LEU A 3 3.38 45.31 13.28
CA LEU A 3 3.09 43.92 13.63
C LEU A 3 1.56 43.75 13.60
N ILE A 4 1.05 42.77 12.85
CA ILE A 4 -0.37 42.39 12.93
C ILE A 4 -0.52 41.47 14.14
N LYS A 5 -1.55 41.68 14.96
CA LYS A 5 -1.83 40.85 16.13
C LYS A 5 -3.18 40.18 16.00
N ILE A 6 -3.19 38.86 16.13
CA ILE A 6 -4.36 37.99 16.11
C ILE A 6 -4.52 37.38 17.50
N ILE A 7 -5.74 37.40 18.04
CA ILE A 7 -6.04 36.84 19.37
C ILE A 7 -7.27 35.96 19.21
N GLY A 8 -7.12 34.68 19.55
CA GLY A 8 -8.20 33.71 19.65
C GLY A 8 -9.15 34.01 20.81
N SER A 9 -10.12 33.14 20.96
CA SER A 9 -11.17 33.16 21.95
C SER A 9 -10.69 32.44 23.24
N GLY A 10 -11.56 31.68 23.87
CA GLY A 10 -11.19 30.82 25.01
C GLY A 10 -11.84 29.45 24.85
N ARG A 11 -11.87 29.00 23.60
CA ARG A 11 -12.44 27.79 23.03
C ARG A 11 -11.56 27.44 21.86
N ASP A 12 -11.66 26.21 21.40
CA ASP A 12 -11.00 25.69 20.21
C ASP A 12 -11.22 26.63 19.01
N ASP A 13 -10.12 27.23 18.55
CA ASP A 13 -10.07 28.19 17.47
C ASP A 13 -9.30 27.63 16.27
N THR A 14 -9.71 28.04 15.06
CA THR A 14 -8.93 27.81 13.83
C THR A 14 -8.44 29.16 13.33
N ILE A 15 -7.13 29.37 13.37
CA ILE A 15 -6.49 30.65 13.05
C ILE A 15 -5.56 30.43 11.86
N ILE A 16 -5.80 31.17 10.77
CA ILE A 16 -4.96 31.16 9.57
C ILE A 16 -4.37 32.56 9.38
N GLY A 17 -3.05 32.64 9.43
CA GLY A 17 -2.21 33.81 9.23
C GLY A 17 -2.07 34.20 7.77
N THR A 18 -1.14 35.10 7.47
CA THR A 18 -0.90 35.57 6.09
C THR A 18 0.56 35.37 5.68
N GLY A 19 1.07 36.15 4.73
CA GLY A 19 2.45 36.05 4.24
C GLY A 19 3.38 37.13 4.82
N ILE A 20 3.06 37.67 6.00
CA ILE A 20 3.85 38.69 6.69
C ILE A 20 3.94 38.39 8.19
N ALA A 21 4.98 38.91 8.84
CA ALA A 21 5.17 38.73 10.28
C ALA A 21 3.99 39.22 11.15
N GLU A 22 3.47 38.30 11.96
CA GLU A 22 2.30 38.38 12.82
C GLU A 22 2.59 37.92 14.26
N GLU A 23 1.76 38.39 15.20
CA GLU A 23 1.72 37.91 16.59
C GLU A 23 0.38 37.22 16.81
N ILE A 24 0.38 35.91 16.98
CA ILE A 24 -0.80 35.08 17.14
C ILE A 24 -0.84 34.53 18.57
N ILE A 25 -1.98 34.67 19.25
CA ILE A 25 -2.22 34.15 20.59
C ILE A 25 -3.56 33.41 20.58
N ALA A 26 -3.56 32.08 20.63
CA ALA A 26 -4.77 31.26 20.50
C ALA A 26 -5.58 31.23 21.81
N SER A 27 -4.89 31.17 22.96
CA SER A 27 -5.34 31.43 24.34
C SER A 27 -5.77 30.21 25.15
N LEU A 28 -7.00 29.71 25.02
CA LEU A 28 -7.49 28.55 25.76
C LEU A 28 -8.31 27.69 24.80
N GLY A 29 -8.27 26.37 24.95
CA GLY A 29 -8.93 25.42 24.07
C GLY A 29 -7.92 24.70 23.20
N ASP A 30 -8.36 23.67 22.49
CA ASP A 30 -7.50 22.89 21.61
C ASP A 30 -7.45 23.60 20.25
N ASP A 31 -6.42 24.41 20.03
CA ASP A 31 -6.38 25.38 18.94
C ASP A 31 -5.59 24.86 17.73
N PHE A 32 -6.07 25.17 16.52
CA PHE A 32 -5.29 24.99 15.28
C PHE A 32 -4.83 26.34 14.75
N VAL A 33 -3.51 26.52 14.64
CA VAL A 33 -2.89 27.73 14.10
C VAL A 33 -1.98 27.40 12.93
N ASP A 34 -2.25 28.00 11.78
CA ASP A 34 -1.33 28.08 10.64
C ASP A 34 -0.91 29.54 10.46
N ALA A 35 0.35 29.87 10.77
CA ALA A 35 0.84 31.25 10.68
C ALA A 35 1.16 31.70 9.24
N GLY A 36 1.23 30.77 8.28
CA GLY A 36 1.37 31.07 6.86
C GLY A 36 2.82 31.31 6.44
N GLY A 37 3.24 32.56 6.31
CA GLY A 37 4.64 32.89 6.06
C GLY A 37 4.95 34.27 6.56
N GLY A 38 6.22 34.57 6.80
CA GLY A 38 6.59 35.70 7.65
C GLY A 38 7.57 35.24 8.71
N ASN A 39 7.80 36.10 9.70
CA ASN A 39 8.59 35.72 10.86
C ASN A 39 7.67 35.90 12.05
N ASP A 40 6.92 34.85 12.33
CA ASP A 40 5.74 34.88 13.15
C ASP A 40 6.05 34.59 14.62
N TYR A 41 5.16 35.05 15.49
CA TYR A 41 5.22 34.80 16.91
C TYR A 41 3.90 34.17 17.34
N VAL A 42 3.90 32.86 17.56
CA VAL A 42 2.69 32.08 17.85
C VAL A 42 2.73 31.55 19.27
N ARG A 43 1.62 31.70 20.00
CA ARG A 43 1.36 31.05 21.29
C ARG A 43 0.04 30.27 21.20
N GLY A 44 0.09 28.98 21.48
CA GLY A 44 -1.06 28.10 21.67
C GLY A 44 -1.84 28.54 22.90
N GLY A 45 -1.47 28.07 24.09
CA GLY A 45 -2.14 28.50 25.30
C GLY A 45 -2.28 27.40 26.33
N GLU A 46 -3.50 27.22 26.86
CA GLU A 46 -3.87 25.99 27.57
C GLU A 46 -4.77 25.16 26.63
N GLY A 47 -4.50 23.87 26.49
CA GLY A 47 -5.20 22.97 25.56
C GLY A 47 -4.20 22.17 24.74
N ASP A 48 -4.67 21.18 24.00
CA ASP A 48 -3.83 20.38 23.10
C ASP A 48 -3.77 21.08 21.73
N ASP A 49 -2.72 21.87 21.49
CA ASP A 49 -2.64 22.80 20.36
C ASP A 49 -1.86 22.23 19.15
N VAL A 50 -2.24 22.63 17.94
CA VAL A 50 -1.47 22.38 16.71
C VAL A 50 -1.01 23.70 16.11
N LEU A 51 0.31 23.94 16.11
CA LEU A 51 0.93 25.19 15.65
C LEU A 51 1.85 24.94 14.45
N LEU A 52 1.55 25.57 13.31
CA LEU A 52 2.38 25.58 12.10
C LEU A 52 2.98 26.97 11.90
N GLY A 53 4.31 27.07 11.83
CA GLY A 53 5.06 28.31 11.60
C GLY A 53 4.94 28.78 10.16
N GLY A 54 5.32 27.92 9.21
CA GLY A 54 5.19 28.24 7.80
C GLY A 54 6.51 28.63 7.15
N ASP A 55 6.48 29.53 6.18
CA ASP A 55 7.69 30.05 5.53
C ASP A 55 8.25 31.27 6.31
N GLY A 56 9.38 31.13 7.00
CA GLY A 56 10.27 32.17 7.53
C GLY A 56 10.75 31.87 8.95
N ASP A 57 11.42 32.82 9.63
CA ASP A 57 12.02 32.52 10.95
C ASP A 57 11.01 32.77 12.08
N ASP A 58 10.35 31.70 12.52
CA ASP A 58 9.22 31.75 13.43
C ASP A 58 9.58 31.48 14.89
N ARG A 59 8.67 31.87 15.78
CA ARG A 59 8.73 31.53 17.21
C ARG A 59 7.43 30.92 17.66
N LEU A 60 7.46 29.63 17.96
CA LEU A 60 6.29 28.84 18.36
C LEU A 60 6.39 28.47 19.85
N PHE A 61 5.29 28.64 20.57
CA PHE A 61 5.15 28.26 21.98
C PHE A 61 3.83 27.50 22.16
N GLY A 62 3.88 26.23 22.57
CA GLY A 62 2.72 25.37 22.76
C GLY A 62 1.93 25.84 23.96
N GLY A 63 2.51 25.67 25.14
CA GLY A 63 1.94 26.17 26.38
C GLY A 63 1.70 25.05 27.36
N ALA A 64 0.45 24.77 27.71
CA ALA A 64 0.10 23.69 28.61
C ALA A 64 -0.90 22.74 27.94
N GLY A 65 -0.52 21.48 27.79
CA GLY A 65 -1.29 20.48 27.04
C GLY A 65 -0.35 19.53 26.32
N SER A 66 -0.90 18.65 25.49
CA SER A 66 -0.12 17.85 24.55
C SER A 66 -0.12 18.53 23.19
N ASP A 67 0.93 19.29 22.92
CA ASP A 67 0.99 20.16 21.76
C ASP A 67 1.77 19.55 20.58
N VAL A 68 1.41 19.92 19.35
CA VAL A 68 2.14 19.60 18.12
C VAL A 68 2.61 20.88 17.44
N LEU A 69 3.92 21.12 17.40
CA LEU A 69 4.52 22.34 16.85
C LEU A 69 5.43 22.02 15.66
N LYS A 70 5.22 22.70 14.53
CA LYS A 70 6.03 22.53 13.31
C LYS A 70 6.55 23.88 12.82
N GLY A 71 7.88 24.06 12.79
CA GLY A 71 8.53 25.28 12.26
C GLY A 71 8.32 25.44 10.76
N GLN A 72 8.53 24.35 10.01
CA GLN A 72 8.48 24.31 8.54
C GLN A 72 9.72 24.94 7.90
N ARG A 73 9.66 26.01 7.10
CA ARG A 73 10.86 26.54 6.43
C ARG A 73 11.36 27.78 7.13
N GLY A 74 12.56 27.74 7.71
CA GLY A 74 13.23 28.92 8.26
C GLY A 74 14.14 28.57 9.42
N GLN A 75 14.62 29.57 10.15
CA GLN A 75 15.35 29.35 11.39
C GLN A 75 14.41 29.54 12.57
N ASP A 76 13.76 28.45 12.96
CA ASP A 76 12.65 28.50 13.89
C ASP A 76 13.10 28.35 15.34
N SER A 77 12.33 28.93 16.26
CA SER A 77 12.47 28.70 17.70
C SER A 77 11.17 28.13 18.24
N ILE A 78 11.19 26.84 18.57
CA ILE A 78 10.03 26.07 18.96
C ILE A 78 10.14 25.67 20.42
N ARG A 79 9.07 25.87 21.19
CA ARG A 79 9.02 25.50 22.61
C ARG A 79 7.69 24.84 22.96
N GLY A 80 7.74 23.61 23.48
CA GLY A 80 6.56 22.80 23.85
C GLY A 80 5.86 23.39 25.06
N GLY A 81 6.39 23.18 26.25
CA GLY A 81 5.90 23.81 27.47
C GLY A 81 5.69 22.79 28.58
N THR A 82 4.45 22.54 28.97
CA THR A 82 4.15 21.51 29.97
C THR A 82 3.15 20.53 29.40
N GLY A 83 3.38 19.23 29.63
CA GLY A 83 2.65 18.15 28.97
C GLY A 83 3.50 17.52 27.88
N PRO A 84 3.16 16.29 27.42
CA PRO A 84 3.99 15.60 26.45
C PRO A 84 3.76 16.17 25.05
N ASP A 85 4.79 16.80 24.49
CA ASP A 85 4.72 17.57 23.25
C ASP A 85 5.47 16.91 22.06
N VAL A 86 5.09 17.29 20.83
CA VAL A 86 5.79 16.93 19.59
C VAL A 86 6.27 18.19 18.86
N LEU A 87 7.59 18.35 18.73
CA LEU A 87 8.22 19.52 18.10
C LEU A 87 8.98 19.09 16.84
N ILE A 88 8.70 19.72 15.71
CA ILE A 88 9.36 19.45 14.43
C ILE A 88 9.95 20.75 13.88
N GLY A 89 11.28 20.80 13.70
CA GLY A 89 12.00 21.98 13.20
C GLY A 89 11.65 22.30 11.74
N GLY A 90 11.88 21.34 10.84
CA GLY A 90 11.72 21.55 9.40
C GLY A 90 13.02 22.05 8.73
N ALA A 91 12.91 22.71 7.59
CA ALA A 91 14.07 23.16 6.83
C ALA A 91 14.67 24.43 7.44
N GLY A 92 15.94 24.39 7.84
CA GLY A 92 16.73 25.51 8.29
C GLY A 92 17.46 25.20 9.59
N ARG A 93 17.74 26.24 10.39
CA ARG A 93 18.54 26.09 11.63
C ARG A 93 17.66 26.38 12.83
N ASP A 94 17.03 25.33 13.33
CA ASP A 94 16.01 25.47 14.35
C ASP A 94 16.56 25.29 15.76
N THR A 95 15.81 25.81 16.73
CA THR A 95 16.02 25.61 18.16
C THR A 95 14.73 25.03 18.75
N LEU A 96 14.78 23.79 19.20
CA LEU A 96 13.63 23.09 19.78
C LEU A 96 13.84 22.88 21.28
N ILE A 97 12.84 23.18 22.09
CA ILE A 97 12.87 23.04 23.55
C ILE A 97 11.55 22.40 24.00
N GLY A 98 11.57 21.13 24.43
CA GLY A 98 10.37 20.46 24.95
C GLY A 98 9.84 21.07 26.26
N ASP A 99 10.77 21.48 27.14
CA ASP A 99 10.54 21.88 28.53
C ASP A 99 10.25 20.68 29.46
N ALA A 100 9.04 20.53 30.00
CA ALA A 100 8.70 19.57 31.05
C ALA A 100 7.81 18.44 30.52
N ASP A 101 7.93 17.24 31.11
CA ASP A 101 7.29 15.98 30.70
C ASP A 101 8.02 15.27 29.53
N ASP A 102 7.40 14.23 28.97
CA ASP A 102 8.04 13.34 27.98
C ASP A 102 7.79 13.87 26.56
N ASP A 103 8.79 14.52 25.96
CA ASP A 103 8.64 15.17 24.65
C ASP A 103 9.31 14.41 23.48
N ILE A 104 8.80 14.62 22.27
CA ILE A 104 9.38 14.17 21.00
C ILE A 104 9.89 15.38 20.23
N LEU A 105 11.20 15.47 20.01
CA LEU A 105 11.83 16.57 19.28
C LEU A 105 12.50 16.03 18.02
N VAL A 106 12.07 16.53 16.86
CA VAL A 106 12.58 16.20 15.53
C VAL A 106 13.20 17.44 14.92
N GLY A 107 14.53 17.48 14.81
CA GLY A 107 15.20 18.52 14.01
C GLY A 107 14.93 18.31 12.51
N GLY A 108 15.20 19.32 11.68
CA GLY A 108 15.20 19.13 10.21
C GLY A 108 16.49 19.58 9.53
N TYR A 109 16.44 19.72 8.20
CA TYR A 109 17.63 19.88 7.36
C TYR A 109 18.11 21.32 7.31
N ALA A 110 19.40 21.59 7.49
CA ALA A 110 19.94 22.93 7.23
C ALA A 110 19.78 23.28 5.74
N ASP A 111 19.00 24.33 5.47
CA ASP A 111 18.67 24.78 4.13
C ASP A 111 19.92 25.00 3.25
N LEU A 112 20.07 24.20 2.19
CA LEU A 112 21.18 24.29 1.22
C LEU A 112 20.80 25.18 0.04
N ASP A 113 20.48 26.44 0.30
CA ASP A 113 20.22 27.41 -0.74
C ASP A 113 21.38 28.42 -0.87
N ALA A 114 22.52 27.98 -1.43
CA ALA A 114 23.47 28.88 -2.11
C ALA A 114 24.59 28.17 -2.89
N TRP A 115 24.63 28.48 -4.19
CA TRP A 115 25.68 28.25 -5.18
C TRP A 115 27.09 28.74 -4.75
N ARG A 116 27.77 28.09 -3.79
CA ARG A 116 29.15 28.43 -3.43
C ARG A 116 30.05 27.22 -3.19
N TYR A 117 30.86 26.96 -4.21
CA TYR A 117 32.08 26.18 -4.18
C TYR A 117 33.07 26.88 -3.22
N ASP A 118 33.21 26.43 -1.97
CA ASP A 118 34.46 26.57 -1.21
C ASP A 118 34.46 25.65 0.03
N TYR A 119 35.58 24.95 0.16
CA TYR A 119 35.87 23.92 1.16
C TYR A 119 36.01 24.51 2.59
N TRP A 120 35.51 23.76 3.58
CA TRP A 120 35.92 23.79 5.01
C TRP A 120 35.27 24.77 6.00
N THR A 121 33.95 24.88 6.06
CA THR A 121 33.27 25.53 7.21
C THR A 121 32.46 24.53 8.02
N LEU A 122 32.83 24.37 9.30
CA LEU A 122 32.08 23.63 10.32
C LEU A 122 30.74 24.33 10.59
N TYR A 123 29.63 23.61 10.47
CA TYR A 123 28.31 24.09 10.90
C TYR A 123 27.89 23.35 12.17
N GLU A 124 27.66 24.10 13.25
CA GLU A 124 27.12 23.63 14.53
C GLU A 124 25.59 23.46 14.44
N LEU A 125 25.10 22.29 14.83
CA LEU A 125 23.71 22.02 15.17
C LEU A 125 23.41 22.60 16.56
N GLY A 126 22.33 23.37 16.70
CA GLY A 126 21.85 23.84 18.00
C GLY A 126 20.89 22.82 18.60
N VAL A 127 21.14 22.39 19.85
CA VAL A 127 20.29 21.44 20.58
C VAL A 127 19.75 22.13 21.84
N GLY A 128 18.44 22.10 22.05
CA GLY A 128 17.78 22.59 23.27
C GLY A 128 17.69 21.52 24.36
N VAL A 129 17.50 21.96 25.60
CA VAL A 129 17.65 21.14 26.83
C VAL A 129 16.32 21.13 27.58
N GLY A 130 15.71 19.96 27.77
CA GLY A 130 14.56 19.74 28.67
C GLY A 130 14.99 19.54 30.13
N ASP A 131 14.10 19.86 31.09
CA ASP A 131 14.37 19.74 32.53
C ASP A 131 13.83 18.46 33.20
N GLY A 132 13.23 17.57 32.37
CA GLY A 132 13.18 16.12 32.55
C GLY A 132 11.78 15.55 32.73
N GLU A 133 11.37 14.63 31.87
CA GLU A 133 11.50 13.18 32.11
C GLU A 133 12.14 12.53 30.86
N ARG A 134 11.57 11.61 30.08
CA ARG A 134 12.27 10.81 29.04
C ARG A 134 12.18 11.42 27.64
N ASP A 135 12.89 12.50 27.39
CA ASP A 135 12.89 13.16 26.08
C ASP A 135 13.50 12.28 24.97
N VAL A 136 12.88 12.29 23.79
CA VAL A 136 13.30 11.57 22.58
C VAL A 136 13.80 12.58 21.55
N PHE A 137 15.10 12.54 21.21
CA PHE A 137 15.71 13.48 20.26
C PHE A 137 16.12 12.80 18.95
N VAL A 138 15.58 13.29 17.82
CA VAL A 138 15.90 12.82 16.46
C VAL A 138 16.65 13.93 15.71
N VAL A 139 17.84 13.61 15.18
CA VAL A 139 18.70 14.56 14.46
C VAL A 139 18.91 14.09 13.02
N ASN A 140 18.59 14.96 12.05
CA ASN A 140 19.06 14.83 10.67
C ASN A 140 20.28 15.73 10.46
N ALA A 141 21.42 15.20 10.00
CA ALA A 141 22.59 15.99 9.64
C ALA A 141 23.26 15.46 8.35
N TYR A 142 23.38 16.31 7.32
CA TYR A 142 24.14 16.02 6.10
C TYR A 142 25.40 16.89 6.01
N ALA A 143 26.53 16.28 5.63
CA ALA A 143 27.76 16.96 5.28
C ALA A 143 28.17 16.55 3.85
N GLY A 144 27.85 17.38 2.86
CA GLY A 144 28.16 17.08 1.45
C GLY A 144 29.66 17.10 1.16
N ASP A 145 30.15 16.09 0.43
CA ASP A 145 31.56 15.98 0.01
C ASP A 145 31.79 16.25 -1.50
N GLY A 146 30.96 17.09 -2.13
CA GLY A 146 31.35 17.88 -3.31
C GLY A 146 32.10 17.16 -4.44
N SER A 147 31.68 15.95 -4.85
CA SER A 147 32.20 15.34 -6.09
C SER A 147 31.11 14.71 -6.97
N ASP A 148 31.20 15.01 -8.27
CA ASP A 148 30.32 14.57 -9.37
C ASP A 148 30.33 13.04 -9.51
N HIS A 149 29.45 12.38 -8.76
CA HIS A 149 28.93 11.06 -9.05
C HIS A 149 27.43 11.08 -8.76
N ILE A 150 26.62 10.60 -9.72
CA ILE A 150 25.21 10.24 -9.47
C ILE A 150 25.25 9.15 -8.40
N LEU A 151 24.91 9.52 -7.17
CA LEU A 151 24.74 8.64 -6.03
C LEU A 151 23.38 9.02 -5.44
N ASP A 152 22.44 8.11 -5.61
CA ASP A 152 21.13 8.13 -4.96
C ASP A 152 21.35 8.19 -3.43
N PHE A 153 20.60 9.07 -2.78
CA PHE A 153 20.81 9.51 -1.40
C PHE A 153 20.18 8.57 -0.38
N GLU A 154 20.81 8.43 0.81
CA GLU A 154 20.12 8.17 2.08
C GLU A 154 20.86 8.90 3.24
N PRO A 155 20.20 9.76 4.05
CA PRO A 155 20.70 10.20 5.35
C PRO A 155 20.37 9.19 6.47
N PHE A 156 21.32 8.92 7.38
CA PHE A 156 21.19 7.91 8.45
C PHE A 156 20.94 8.52 9.86
N ILE A 157 19.88 8.00 10.54
CA ILE A 157 19.73 7.59 11.97
C ILE A 157 19.78 8.68 13.08
N ASP A 158 19.10 8.61 14.24
CA ASP A 158 18.01 7.83 14.90
C ASP A 158 17.98 8.34 16.37
N VAL A 159 16.91 8.08 17.12
CA VAL A 159 16.64 8.55 18.48
C VAL A 159 17.81 8.38 19.47
N LEU A 160 18.24 9.48 20.11
CA LEU A 160 19.18 9.48 21.25
C LEU A 160 18.42 9.52 22.59
N ARG A 161 18.46 8.42 23.37
CA ARG A 161 17.94 8.38 24.75
C ARG A 161 19.07 8.48 25.78
N PHE A 162 19.03 9.50 26.64
CA PHE A 162 19.96 9.62 27.77
C PHE A 162 19.31 9.14 29.08
N LYS A 163 20.12 8.61 30.01
CA LYS A 163 19.70 8.46 31.42
C LYS A 163 20.26 9.63 32.22
N GLN A 164 19.37 10.30 32.98
CA GLN A 164 19.62 11.30 34.03
C GLN A 164 21.01 11.99 34.08
N ASN A 165 20.98 13.31 33.81
CA ASN A 165 22.02 14.32 34.06
C ASN A 165 23.29 14.31 33.18
N ASP A 166 23.29 13.68 32.00
CA ASP A 166 24.42 13.80 31.07
C ASP A 166 24.24 14.96 30.09
N ILE A 167 25.25 15.84 30.06
CA ILE A 167 25.43 16.88 29.02
C ILE A 167 26.24 16.25 27.90
N VAL A 168 25.70 16.26 26.67
CA VAL A 168 26.34 15.67 25.49
C VAL A 168 26.60 16.74 24.44
N ASP A 169 27.88 16.94 24.16
CA ASP A 169 28.29 17.71 23.00
C ASP A 169 28.41 16.77 21.79
N VAL A 170 27.79 17.15 20.68
CA VAL A 170 27.78 16.40 19.43
C VAL A 170 28.61 17.15 18.39
N TRP A 171 29.55 16.47 17.75
CA TRP A 171 30.27 17.04 16.61
C TRP A 171 30.66 16.00 15.58
N TYR A 172 30.74 16.49 14.34
CA TYR A 172 31.12 15.70 13.18
C TYR A 172 32.63 15.70 12.98
N THR A 173 33.22 14.53 12.72
CA THR A 173 34.61 14.40 12.29
C THR A 173 34.67 13.63 10.96
N PRO A 174 35.77 13.74 10.19
CA PRO A 174 35.95 12.93 8.98
C PRO A 174 35.92 11.40 9.19
N ALA A 175 35.87 10.93 10.44
CA ALA A 175 35.81 9.52 10.81
C ALA A 175 34.44 9.07 11.34
N GLY A 176 33.43 9.96 11.35
CA GLY A 176 32.06 9.68 11.83
C GLY A 176 31.59 10.63 12.95
N LEU A 177 30.35 10.40 13.40
CA LEU A 177 29.70 11.10 14.51
C LEU A 177 30.42 10.77 15.82
N SER A 178 30.85 11.79 16.56
CA SER A 178 31.50 11.64 17.86
C SER A 178 30.63 12.26 18.95
N LEU A 179 30.26 11.45 19.94
CA LEU A 179 29.55 11.89 21.13
C LEU A 179 30.56 12.03 22.27
N LYS A 180 30.55 13.18 22.97
CA LYS A 180 31.34 13.36 24.18
C LYS A 180 30.44 13.79 25.32
N THR A 181 30.46 12.97 26.37
CA THR A 181 29.86 13.34 27.65
C THR A 181 30.77 14.31 28.40
N ALA A 182 30.20 15.19 29.21
CA ALA A 182 30.96 16.11 30.07
C ALA A 182 31.97 15.42 31.02
N THR A 183 31.84 14.11 31.25
CA THR A 183 32.76 13.31 32.09
C THR A 183 33.95 12.72 31.32
N GLY A 184 34.04 12.94 30.01
CA GLY A 184 35.24 12.66 29.20
C GLY A 184 35.33 11.24 28.62
N GLY A 185 34.27 10.44 28.69
CA GLY A 185 34.15 9.19 27.93
C GLY A 185 33.58 9.47 26.54
N GLY A 186 34.39 9.31 25.49
CA GLY A 186 33.93 9.41 24.11
C GLY A 186 33.60 8.04 23.54
N VAL A 187 32.48 7.92 22.83
CA VAL A 187 32.13 6.74 22.02
C VAL A 187 32.20 7.16 20.55
N SER A 188 32.93 6.39 19.75
CA SER A 188 32.94 6.50 18.28
C SER A 188 32.04 5.40 17.76
N LEU A 189 30.93 5.76 17.14
CA LEU A 189 30.10 4.78 16.44
C LEU A 189 30.74 4.54 15.07
N GLY A 190 31.10 3.28 14.80
CA GLY A 190 31.60 2.85 13.50
C GLY A 190 30.44 2.52 12.54
N TYR A 191 30.74 2.48 11.25
CA TYR A 191 29.83 2.41 10.09
C TYR A 191 28.82 1.24 10.01
N ASP A 192 28.63 0.43 11.04
CA ASP A 192 27.74 -0.74 10.99
C ASP A 192 26.61 -0.60 12.02
N VAL A 193 25.68 0.32 11.74
CA VAL A 193 24.37 0.42 12.40
C VAL A 193 23.33 0.76 11.33
N THR A 194 22.29 -0.05 11.20
CA THR A 194 21.23 0.08 10.18
C THR A 194 19.90 0.32 10.89
N LEU A 195 19.14 1.34 10.50
CA LEU A 195 17.78 1.59 10.98
C LEU A 195 16.94 2.46 10.01
N TYR A 196 15.62 2.30 10.16
CA TYR A 196 14.48 2.56 9.28
C TYR A 196 14.09 4.03 9.03
N GLU A 197 13.43 4.27 7.90
CA GLU A 197 12.93 5.58 7.44
C GLU A 197 11.43 5.77 7.82
N LEU A 198 11.07 6.98 8.24
CA LEU A 198 9.69 7.49 8.26
C LEU A 198 9.63 8.45 7.06
N SER A 199 9.18 7.95 5.90
CA SER A 199 9.22 8.73 4.66
C SER A 199 8.17 9.84 4.64
N GLU A 200 8.61 11.00 4.17
CA GLU A 200 7.84 12.22 3.94
C GLU A 200 6.77 12.04 2.84
N SER A 201 5.54 11.64 3.19
CA SER A 201 4.36 11.84 2.31
C SER A 201 3.00 11.90 3.03
N LEU A 202 2.96 11.82 4.36
CA LEU A 202 1.72 11.57 5.09
C LEU A 202 0.85 12.83 5.31
N GLN A 203 0.23 13.32 4.24
CA GLN A 203 -1.14 13.80 4.33
C GLN A 203 -2.03 12.63 3.89
N GLY A 204 -2.74 12.00 4.83
CA GLY A 204 -3.74 10.96 4.52
C GLY A 204 -3.58 9.62 5.24
N THR A 205 -2.45 9.25 5.85
CA THR A 205 -2.31 7.88 6.40
C THR A 205 -3.39 7.50 7.41
N HIS A 206 -4.13 6.44 7.08
CA HIS A 206 -4.74 5.58 8.08
C HIS A 206 -3.62 4.82 8.83
N PHE A 207 -3.28 5.30 10.02
CA PHE A 207 -2.41 4.57 10.94
C PHE A 207 -3.14 3.32 11.45
N PHE A 208 -2.64 2.12 11.14
CA PHE A 208 -3.10 0.91 11.82
C PHE A 208 -2.30 0.78 13.12
N ASP A 209 -2.91 1.22 14.22
CA ASP A 209 -2.49 0.82 15.55
C ASP A 209 -3.24 -0.49 15.91
N PRO A 210 -2.58 -1.65 15.89
CA PRO A 210 -3.24 -2.92 16.22
C PRO A 210 -3.72 -2.99 17.68
N VAL A 211 -3.28 -2.09 18.57
CA VAL A 211 -3.73 -2.06 19.96
C VAL A 211 -5.12 -1.39 20.09
N THR A 212 -5.44 -0.43 19.22
CA THR A 212 -6.75 0.24 19.21
C THR A 212 -7.75 -0.37 18.21
N ASN A 213 -7.26 -1.03 17.14
CA ASN A 213 -8.09 -1.62 16.08
C ASN A 213 -8.17 -3.17 16.10
N ALA A 214 -7.74 -3.85 17.17
CA ALA A 214 -7.82 -5.32 17.30
C ALA A 214 -9.24 -5.91 17.12
N ALA A 215 -10.30 -5.10 17.19
CA ALA A 215 -11.67 -5.54 16.94
C ALA A 215 -12.06 -5.61 15.45
N GLN A 216 -11.24 -5.01 14.56
CA GLN A 216 -11.49 -4.87 13.12
C GLN A 216 -10.66 -5.83 12.27
N ILE A 217 -9.64 -6.48 12.83
CA ILE A 217 -8.82 -7.49 12.13
C ILE A 217 -9.20 -8.88 12.62
N LYS A 218 -9.38 -9.82 11.70
CA LYS A 218 -9.58 -11.23 11.98
C LYS A 218 -8.52 -12.09 11.30
N ASN A 219 -7.74 -12.86 12.07
CA ASN A 219 -6.85 -13.89 11.53
C ASN A 219 -7.66 -15.16 11.14
N LEU A 220 -7.65 -15.53 9.85
CA LEU A 220 -8.35 -16.71 9.32
C LEU A 220 -7.51 -17.99 9.35
N SER A 221 -6.22 -17.88 9.66
CA SER A 221 -5.17 -18.91 9.65
C SER A 221 -5.05 -19.65 8.32
N ASP A 222 -3.91 -19.55 7.63
CA ASP A 222 -3.66 -20.32 6.41
C ASP A 222 -2.68 -21.48 6.67
N PRO A 223 -3.18 -22.71 6.89
CA PRO A 223 -2.34 -23.87 7.19
C PRO A 223 -1.56 -24.40 5.97
N THR A 224 -1.84 -23.90 4.77
CA THR A 224 -1.25 -24.38 3.51
C THR A 224 -0.30 -23.39 2.89
N GLY A 225 -0.54 -22.09 3.08
CA GLY A 225 0.11 -20.99 2.39
C GLY A 225 -0.20 -20.98 0.89
N GLY A 226 0.09 -19.86 0.22
CA GLY A 226 0.46 -19.89 -1.20
C GLY A 226 -0.66 -19.66 -2.23
N SER A 227 -1.73 -18.96 -1.88
CA SER A 227 -2.58 -18.28 -2.87
C SER A 227 -3.14 -17.00 -2.29
N ALA A 228 -3.15 -15.94 -3.10
CA ALA A 228 -3.76 -14.67 -2.74
C ALA A 228 -5.21 -14.90 -2.29
N PRO A 229 -5.64 -14.26 -1.19
CA PRO A 229 -7.03 -14.33 -0.77
C PRO A 229 -7.93 -13.60 -1.77
N GLU A 230 -9.18 -14.01 -1.80
CA GLU A 230 -10.25 -13.43 -2.60
C GLU A 230 -11.44 -13.20 -1.70
N ILE A 231 -12.16 -12.10 -1.90
CA ILE A 231 -13.32 -11.73 -1.09
C ILE A 231 -14.56 -11.57 -1.97
N SER A 232 -15.71 -12.06 -1.52
CA SER A 232 -16.96 -11.86 -2.25
C SER A 232 -17.37 -10.40 -2.22
N GLY A 233 -18.10 -9.95 -3.23
CA GLY A 233 -18.59 -8.57 -3.28
C GLY A 233 -19.38 -8.17 -2.02
N ASP A 234 -20.17 -9.07 -1.43
CA ASP A 234 -20.86 -8.79 -0.16
C ASP A 234 -19.97 -8.77 1.11
N GLY A 235 -18.66 -8.99 0.95
CA GLY A 235 -17.64 -8.99 2.00
C GLY A 235 -17.75 -10.16 2.98
N ASN A 236 -18.66 -11.12 2.78
CA ASN A 236 -18.95 -12.16 3.77
C ASN A 236 -18.17 -13.45 3.55
N ILE A 237 -17.69 -13.71 2.34
CA ILE A 237 -16.96 -14.93 2.01
C ILE A 237 -15.52 -14.55 1.66
N VAL A 238 -14.56 -15.23 2.27
CA VAL A 238 -13.14 -15.14 1.90
C VAL A 238 -12.68 -16.52 1.45
N VAL A 239 -12.03 -16.62 0.29
CA VAL A 239 -11.35 -17.84 -0.15
C VAL A 239 -9.86 -17.61 -0.16
N TYR A 240 -9.08 -18.55 0.35
CA TYR A 240 -7.65 -18.37 0.53
C TYR A 240 -6.88 -19.71 0.60
N GLY A 241 -5.55 -19.61 0.53
CA GLY A 241 -4.65 -20.77 0.57
C GLY A 241 -5.00 -21.79 -0.51
N ASP A 242 -4.85 -23.08 -0.22
CA ASP A 242 -5.23 -24.16 -1.13
C ASP A 242 -6.73 -24.48 -1.05
N GLY A 243 -7.63 -23.47 -1.12
CA GLY A 243 -9.08 -23.65 -1.19
C GLY A 243 -9.84 -23.65 0.14
N TYR A 244 -9.39 -22.89 1.13
CA TYR A 244 -10.17 -22.64 2.35
C TYR A 244 -11.19 -21.53 2.07
N ARG A 245 -12.48 -21.83 2.26
CA ARG A 245 -13.58 -20.88 2.15
C ARG A 245 -14.12 -20.56 3.54
N TYR A 246 -13.84 -19.35 4.02
CA TYR A 246 -14.36 -18.81 5.26
C TYR A 246 -15.65 -18.02 5.02
N ASP A 247 -16.65 -18.26 5.86
CA ASP A 247 -17.93 -17.56 5.88
C ASP A 247 -18.03 -16.72 7.16
N ASN A 248 -18.01 -15.40 7.00
CA ASN A 248 -17.98 -14.44 8.11
C ASN A 248 -19.31 -14.38 8.87
N ALA A 249 -20.43 -14.61 8.19
CA ALA A 249 -21.75 -14.56 8.81
C ALA A 249 -21.99 -15.74 9.77
N THR A 250 -21.39 -16.89 9.46
CA THR A 250 -21.51 -18.12 10.25
C THR A 250 -20.27 -18.45 11.08
N GLU A 251 -19.16 -17.76 10.82
CA GLU A 251 -17.83 -18.04 11.36
C GLU A 251 -17.37 -19.48 11.11
N THR A 252 -17.59 -19.97 9.89
CA THR A 252 -17.22 -21.34 9.51
C THR A 252 -16.24 -21.37 8.35
N THR A 253 -15.26 -22.27 8.42
CA THR A 253 -14.31 -22.53 7.34
C THR A 253 -14.58 -23.90 6.73
N THR A 254 -14.68 -23.95 5.40
CA THR A 254 -14.83 -25.18 4.61
C THR A 254 -13.66 -25.32 3.65
N HIS A 255 -12.98 -26.47 3.62
CA HIS A 255 -11.92 -26.76 2.65
C HIS A 255 -12.55 -27.35 1.37
N ILE A 256 -12.76 -26.52 0.34
CA ILE A 256 -13.56 -26.89 -0.85
C ILE A 256 -12.81 -27.81 -1.83
N THR A 257 -11.49 -27.86 -1.73
CA THR A 257 -10.57 -28.71 -2.50
C THR A 257 -10.03 -29.87 -1.66
N SER A 258 -10.67 -30.17 -0.52
CA SER A 258 -10.21 -31.19 0.42
C SER A 258 -9.96 -32.54 -0.25
N GLY A 259 -8.75 -33.07 -0.10
CA GLY A 259 -8.34 -34.35 -0.65
C GLY A 259 -7.87 -34.30 -2.10
N ALA A 260 -7.74 -33.11 -2.70
CA ALA A 260 -7.04 -32.91 -3.96
C ALA A 260 -5.62 -33.49 -3.91
N ASN A 261 -5.18 -34.07 -5.04
CA ASN A 261 -3.82 -34.61 -5.19
C ASN A 261 -2.87 -33.69 -5.96
N GLY A 262 -3.24 -32.41 -6.07
CA GLY A 262 -2.47 -31.31 -6.64
C GLY A 262 -2.90 -30.00 -5.99
N THR A 263 -2.17 -28.92 -6.26
CA THR A 263 -2.44 -27.59 -5.69
C THR A 263 -3.60 -26.92 -6.43
N SER A 264 -4.41 -26.16 -5.69
CA SER A 264 -5.46 -25.28 -6.20
C SER A 264 -5.10 -23.83 -5.88
N ARG A 265 -5.34 -22.92 -6.82
CA ARG A 265 -4.94 -21.50 -6.72
C ARG A 265 -5.83 -20.61 -7.58
N ALA A 266 -5.57 -19.30 -7.54
CA ALA A 266 -6.22 -18.27 -8.37
C ALA A 266 -7.75 -18.39 -8.29
N PHE A 267 -8.26 -18.19 -7.09
CA PHE A 267 -9.69 -18.27 -6.83
C PHE A 267 -10.38 -17.04 -7.41
N SER A 268 -11.68 -17.13 -7.69
CA SER A 268 -12.53 -16.00 -8.04
C SER A 268 -13.96 -16.29 -7.60
N LEU A 269 -14.65 -15.28 -7.08
CA LEU A 269 -15.93 -15.41 -6.40
C LEU A 269 -17.06 -14.70 -7.15
N SER A 270 -18.24 -15.31 -7.18
CA SER A 270 -19.47 -14.55 -7.47
C SER A 270 -19.73 -13.52 -6.36
N THR A 271 -20.53 -12.48 -6.62
CA THR A 271 -20.80 -11.41 -5.64
C THR A 271 -21.38 -11.94 -4.33
N ASP A 272 -22.16 -13.02 -4.38
CA ASP A 272 -22.74 -13.70 -3.21
C ASP A 272 -21.81 -14.76 -2.57
N GLY A 273 -20.61 -14.95 -3.14
CA GLY A 273 -19.62 -15.95 -2.74
C GLY A 273 -20.08 -17.40 -2.83
N MET A 274 -21.22 -17.67 -3.50
CA MET A 274 -21.80 -19.01 -3.60
C MET A 274 -21.17 -19.87 -4.69
N LYS A 275 -20.51 -19.24 -5.66
CA LYS A 275 -19.72 -19.91 -6.69
C LYS A 275 -18.27 -19.48 -6.57
N VAL A 276 -17.39 -20.46 -6.62
CA VAL A 276 -15.94 -20.26 -6.58
C VAL A 276 -15.34 -20.91 -7.81
N VAL A 277 -14.74 -20.12 -8.68
CA VAL A 277 -13.90 -20.62 -9.76
C VAL A 277 -12.47 -20.66 -9.28
N PHE A 278 -11.71 -21.66 -9.72
CA PHE A 278 -10.31 -21.81 -9.35
C PHE A 278 -9.60 -22.72 -10.32
N GLU A 279 -8.28 -22.70 -10.28
CA GLU A 279 -7.44 -23.54 -11.11
C GLU A 279 -6.84 -24.65 -10.28
N SER A 280 -6.67 -25.85 -10.85
CA SER A 280 -6.03 -26.94 -10.13
C SER A 280 -5.30 -27.93 -11.04
N GLU A 281 -4.19 -28.45 -10.53
CA GLU A 281 -3.46 -29.60 -11.11
C GLU A 281 -4.02 -30.95 -10.61
N ALA A 282 -5.08 -30.91 -9.81
CA ALA A 282 -5.63 -32.10 -9.17
C ALA A 282 -6.47 -32.95 -10.12
N THR A 283 -6.12 -34.22 -10.20
CA THR A 283 -6.76 -35.20 -11.10
C THR A 283 -7.95 -35.94 -10.47
N ASN A 284 -8.30 -35.58 -9.22
CA ASN A 284 -9.28 -36.30 -8.41
C ASN A 284 -10.34 -35.41 -7.74
N LEU A 285 -10.44 -34.14 -8.13
CA LEU A 285 -11.47 -33.22 -7.61
C LEU A 285 -12.88 -33.61 -8.06
N VAL A 286 -13.02 -34.21 -9.25
CA VAL A 286 -14.30 -34.66 -9.80
C VAL A 286 -14.29 -36.17 -9.98
N SER A 287 -15.22 -36.85 -9.32
CA SER A 287 -15.26 -38.31 -9.31
C SER A 287 -15.56 -38.89 -10.70
N GLY A 288 -14.65 -39.72 -11.21
CA GLY A 288 -14.82 -40.42 -12.48
C GLY A 288 -14.30 -39.66 -13.69
N GLU A 289 -13.81 -38.44 -13.47
CA GLU A 289 -12.98 -37.72 -14.43
C GLU A 289 -11.53 -38.16 -14.24
N SER A 290 -10.83 -38.39 -15.35
CA SER A 290 -9.40 -38.63 -15.36
C SER A 290 -8.80 -37.55 -16.23
N ASP A 291 -8.02 -36.67 -15.62
CA ASP A 291 -7.21 -35.71 -16.35
C ASP A 291 -6.30 -36.48 -17.35
N LEU A 292 -6.42 -36.10 -18.62
CA LEU A 292 -5.74 -36.75 -19.74
C LEU A 292 -4.47 -36.02 -20.15
N ASN A 293 -4.28 -34.77 -19.73
CA ASN A 293 -3.19 -33.91 -20.16
C ASN A 293 -2.13 -33.70 -19.06
N ALA A 294 -2.47 -33.99 -17.79
CA ALA A 294 -1.61 -33.73 -16.62
C ALA A 294 -1.21 -32.24 -16.52
N ALA A 295 -2.11 -31.38 -16.98
CA ALA A 295 -1.98 -29.94 -17.11
C ALA A 295 -3.02 -29.27 -16.21
N GLN A 296 -2.88 -27.96 -15.99
CA GLN A 296 -3.78 -27.23 -15.09
C GLN A 296 -5.17 -27.07 -15.74
N ASP A 297 -6.23 -27.27 -14.97
CA ASP A 297 -7.62 -27.14 -15.39
C ASP A 297 -8.37 -26.10 -14.55
N VAL A 298 -9.44 -25.55 -15.11
CA VAL A 298 -10.35 -24.61 -14.43
C VAL A 298 -11.54 -25.38 -13.87
N PHE A 299 -11.83 -25.19 -12.58
CA PHE A 299 -12.91 -25.82 -11.85
C PHE A 299 -13.90 -24.78 -11.32
N LEU A 300 -15.13 -25.24 -11.06
CA LEU A 300 -16.17 -24.46 -10.38
C LEU A 300 -16.69 -25.27 -9.19
N TYR A 301 -16.62 -24.69 -8.00
CA TYR A 301 -17.31 -25.17 -6.80
C TYR A 301 -18.60 -24.36 -6.59
N ASP A 302 -19.73 -25.06 -6.46
CA ASP A 302 -21.02 -24.48 -6.10
C ASP A 302 -21.31 -24.81 -4.63
N ALA A 303 -21.35 -23.77 -3.79
CA ALA A 303 -21.58 -23.90 -2.35
C ALA A 303 -23.03 -24.27 -2.00
N ALA A 304 -24.00 -23.98 -2.88
CA ALA A 304 -25.40 -24.33 -2.64
C ALA A 304 -25.63 -25.84 -2.79
N SER A 305 -24.95 -26.49 -3.73
CA SER A 305 -24.99 -27.94 -3.93
C SER A 305 -23.86 -28.70 -3.23
N GLY A 306 -22.75 -28.03 -2.89
CA GLY A 306 -21.52 -28.64 -2.38
C GLY A 306 -20.81 -29.49 -3.44
N THR A 307 -20.90 -29.10 -4.71
CA THR A 307 -20.35 -29.89 -5.83
C THR A 307 -19.31 -29.12 -6.63
N THR A 308 -18.27 -29.83 -7.05
CA THR A 308 -17.24 -29.33 -7.96
C THR A 308 -17.44 -29.91 -9.37
N ILE A 309 -17.26 -29.09 -10.40
CA ILE A 309 -17.20 -29.51 -11.81
C ILE A 309 -15.91 -28.99 -12.45
N ASN A 310 -15.39 -29.72 -13.44
CA ASN A 310 -14.27 -29.25 -14.27
C ASN A 310 -14.82 -28.52 -15.52
N LEU A 311 -14.53 -27.23 -15.63
CA LEU A 311 -14.96 -26.37 -16.73
C LEU A 311 -14.10 -26.52 -17.99
N THR A 312 -12.92 -27.12 -17.90
CA THR A 312 -12.03 -27.39 -19.04
C THR A 312 -11.80 -28.88 -19.25
N PHE A 313 -12.70 -29.72 -18.72
CA PHE A 313 -12.56 -31.17 -18.79
C PHE A 313 -12.27 -31.67 -20.21
N GLY A 314 -11.13 -32.35 -20.35
CA GLY A 314 -10.70 -32.95 -21.61
C GLY A 314 -9.96 -31.99 -22.55
N ALA A 315 -9.68 -30.76 -22.11
CA ALA A 315 -8.76 -29.84 -22.78
C ALA A 315 -7.41 -30.51 -23.04
N ASN A 316 -6.79 -30.21 -24.18
CA ASN A 316 -5.46 -30.72 -24.52
C ASN A 316 -4.30 -29.78 -24.17
N GLY A 317 -4.57 -28.69 -23.45
CA GLY A 317 -3.59 -27.72 -22.98
C GLY A 317 -3.92 -27.17 -21.60
N ASP A 318 -3.00 -26.38 -21.04
CA ASP A 318 -3.16 -25.71 -19.75
C ASP A 318 -4.27 -24.65 -19.82
N SER A 319 -5.10 -24.60 -18.79
CA SER A 319 -6.15 -23.62 -18.59
C SER A 319 -6.04 -22.96 -17.22
N GLY A 320 -6.15 -21.63 -17.16
CA GLY A 320 -5.98 -20.84 -15.94
C GLY A 320 -6.43 -19.39 -16.10
N GLY A 321 -6.03 -18.50 -15.20
CA GLY A 321 -6.41 -17.09 -15.14
C GLY A 321 -7.92 -16.89 -15.16
N ALA A 322 -8.65 -17.64 -14.33
CA ALA A 322 -10.10 -17.72 -14.42
C ALA A 322 -10.82 -16.73 -13.50
N SER A 323 -11.83 -16.04 -14.04
CA SER A 323 -12.66 -15.06 -13.34
C SER A 323 -14.14 -15.35 -13.59
N ILE A 324 -15.00 -15.12 -12.59
CA ILE A 324 -16.44 -15.37 -12.67
C ILE A 324 -17.24 -14.07 -12.56
N SER A 325 -18.31 -13.93 -13.35
CA SER A 325 -19.23 -12.80 -13.21
C SER A 325 -19.93 -12.81 -11.85
N GLY A 326 -20.33 -11.64 -11.38
CA GLY A 326 -20.95 -11.45 -10.07
C GLY A 326 -22.27 -12.21 -9.90
N ASP A 327 -23.05 -12.35 -10.99
CA ASP A 327 -24.25 -13.20 -11.03
C ASP A 327 -23.95 -14.71 -11.10
N GLY A 328 -22.68 -15.08 -11.25
CA GLY A 328 -22.19 -16.43 -11.39
C GLY A 328 -22.65 -17.13 -12.67
N GLY A 329 -23.00 -16.38 -13.72
CA GLY A 329 -23.52 -16.89 -14.99
C GLY A 329 -22.44 -17.16 -16.04
N LEU A 330 -21.33 -16.41 -16.01
CA LEU A 330 -20.24 -16.46 -16.97
C LEU A 330 -18.91 -16.72 -16.27
N VAL A 331 -18.04 -17.50 -16.91
CA VAL A 331 -16.65 -17.70 -16.48
C VAL A 331 -15.72 -17.36 -17.64
N ALA A 332 -14.85 -16.37 -17.43
CA ALA A 332 -13.77 -16.07 -18.33
C ALA A 332 -12.50 -16.80 -17.88
N PHE A 333 -11.68 -17.31 -18.80
CA PHE A 333 -10.43 -17.98 -18.48
C PHE A 333 -9.51 -18.02 -19.69
N ALA A 334 -8.21 -18.15 -19.46
CA ALA A 334 -7.22 -18.39 -20.49
C ALA A 334 -7.00 -19.90 -20.71
N SER A 335 -6.77 -20.33 -21.95
CA SER A 335 -6.37 -21.70 -22.24
C SER A 335 -5.53 -21.82 -23.50
N SER A 336 -4.53 -22.70 -23.46
CA SER A 336 -3.75 -23.12 -24.63
C SER A 336 -4.37 -24.30 -25.38
N ALA A 337 -5.55 -24.76 -24.94
CA ALA A 337 -6.21 -25.92 -25.49
C ALA A 337 -6.84 -25.62 -26.86
N THR A 338 -6.59 -26.53 -27.80
CA THR A 338 -7.04 -26.40 -29.20
C THR A 338 -8.40 -27.07 -29.46
N ASP A 339 -9.01 -27.67 -28.44
CA ASP A 339 -10.21 -28.51 -28.54
C ASP A 339 -11.36 -28.11 -27.62
N LEU A 340 -11.28 -26.94 -26.97
CA LEU A 340 -12.37 -26.40 -26.15
C LEU A 340 -13.58 -25.96 -26.97
N VAL A 341 -13.37 -25.53 -28.21
CA VAL A 341 -14.45 -25.11 -29.13
C VAL A 341 -14.41 -25.97 -30.39
N ALA A 342 -15.50 -26.67 -30.65
CA ALA A 342 -15.56 -27.65 -31.72
C ALA A 342 -15.40 -27.02 -33.10
N GLY A 343 -14.33 -27.42 -33.81
CA GLY A 343 -14.07 -26.98 -35.19
C GLY A 343 -13.20 -25.74 -35.29
N GLU A 344 -12.81 -25.15 -34.16
CA GLU A 344 -11.73 -24.17 -34.10
C GLU A 344 -10.39 -24.89 -34.04
N THR A 345 -9.36 -24.28 -34.62
CA THR A 345 -7.97 -24.73 -34.49
C THR A 345 -7.16 -23.51 -34.11
N ASP A 346 -6.54 -23.52 -32.94
CA ASP A 346 -5.53 -22.53 -32.62
C ASP A 346 -4.34 -22.71 -33.59
N ALA A 347 -3.96 -21.61 -34.23
CA ALA A 347 -2.89 -21.55 -35.21
C ALA A 347 -1.59 -20.96 -34.64
N ASN A 348 -1.65 -20.30 -33.47
CA ASN A 348 -0.53 -19.57 -32.89
C ASN A 348 0.24 -20.43 -31.84
N GLY A 349 -0.42 -21.41 -31.22
CA GLY A 349 0.19 -22.30 -30.21
C GLY A 349 0.37 -21.67 -28.83
N TYR A 350 -0.33 -20.57 -28.55
CA TYR A 350 -0.33 -19.78 -27.32
C TYR A 350 -1.74 -19.78 -26.69
N GLY A 351 -1.84 -19.28 -25.45
CA GLY A 351 -3.11 -19.16 -24.75
C GLY A 351 -4.06 -18.15 -25.43
N ASP A 352 -5.34 -18.51 -25.49
CA ASP A 352 -6.46 -17.66 -25.88
C ASP A 352 -7.37 -17.40 -24.66
N ILE A 353 -8.15 -16.32 -24.71
CA ILE A 353 -9.22 -16.07 -23.73
C ILE A 353 -10.51 -16.74 -24.19
N PHE A 354 -11.15 -17.44 -23.27
CA PHE A 354 -12.43 -18.11 -23.45
C PHE A 354 -13.47 -17.55 -22.49
N LEU A 355 -14.72 -17.55 -22.93
CA LEU A 355 -15.88 -17.17 -22.13
C LEU A 355 -16.89 -18.31 -22.14
N ARG A 356 -17.18 -18.88 -20.97
CA ARG A 356 -18.10 -20.01 -20.81
C ARG A 356 -19.38 -19.57 -20.11
N ASN A 357 -20.51 -19.86 -20.75
CA ASN A 357 -21.83 -19.64 -20.18
C ASN A 357 -22.26 -20.86 -19.36
N LEU A 358 -22.41 -20.70 -18.05
CA LEU A 358 -22.72 -21.81 -17.15
C LEU A 358 -24.17 -22.32 -17.29
N SER A 359 -25.08 -21.50 -17.83
CA SER A 359 -26.48 -21.89 -18.03
C SER A 359 -26.68 -22.73 -19.30
N THR A 360 -25.93 -22.44 -20.37
CA THR A 360 -26.02 -23.14 -21.66
C THR A 360 -24.95 -24.21 -21.82
N GLY A 361 -23.83 -24.08 -21.12
CA GLY A 361 -22.63 -24.89 -21.31
C GLY A 361 -21.84 -24.54 -22.56
N GLU A 362 -22.18 -23.44 -23.24
CA GLU A 362 -21.47 -22.97 -24.44
C GLU A 362 -20.18 -22.25 -24.04
N THR A 363 -19.12 -22.51 -24.79
CA THR A 363 -17.82 -21.83 -24.66
C THR A 363 -17.55 -21.06 -25.95
N LEU A 364 -17.21 -19.79 -25.81
CA LEU A 364 -16.75 -18.89 -26.86
C LEU A 364 -15.24 -18.72 -26.73
N ASN A 365 -14.48 -18.84 -27.82
CA ASN A 365 -13.11 -18.34 -27.87
C ASN A 365 -13.17 -16.84 -28.21
N VAL A 366 -12.88 -15.99 -27.23
CA VAL A 366 -12.95 -14.53 -27.34
C VAL A 366 -11.83 -14.03 -28.26
N THR A 367 -10.61 -14.49 -28.06
CA THR A 367 -9.43 -14.05 -28.84
C THR A 367 -9.18 -14.93 -30.06
N HIS A 368 -10.22 -15.57 -30.60
CA HIS A 368 -10.06 -16.52 -31.71
C HIS A 368 -9.30 -15.92 -32.90
N GLY A 369 -8.15 -16.51 -33.21
CA GLY A 369 -7.29 -16.07 -34.32
C GLY A 369 -6.34 -14.93 -33.97
N ALA A 370 -6.17 -14.61 -32.68
CA ALA A 370 -5.05 -13.81 -32.18
C ALA A 370 -3.72 -14.37 -32.71
N ASP A 371 -2.74 -13.50 -32.97
CA ASP A 371 -1.38 -13.91 -33.38
C ASP A 371 -0.36 -13.92 -32.22
N GLY A 372 -0.84 -13.71 -30.99
CA GLY A 372 -0.06 -13.74 -29.76
C GLY A 372 -0.85 -14.30 -28.59
N GLU A 373 -0.15 -14.51 -27.48
CA GLU A 373 -0.69 -15.02 -26.21
C GLU A 373 -1.64 -14.03 -25.55
N SER A 374 -2.76 -14.52 -25.02
CA SER A 374 -3.71 -13.77 -24.20
C SER A 374 -3.93 -14.48 -22.86
N TYR A 375 -3.90 -13.73 -21.77
CA TYR A 375 -3.99 -14.26 -20.40
C TYR A 375 -4.67 -13.25 -19.43
N ALA A 376 -4.77 -13.60 -18.15
CA ALA A 376 -5.27 -12.74 -17.06
C ALA A 376 -6.65 -12.13 -17.33
N ALA A 377 -7.66 -12.99 -17.51
CA ALA A 377 -9.03 -12.57 -17.78
C ALA A 377 -9.75 -12.10 -16.50
N SER A 378 -10.37 -10.92 -16.55
CA SER A 378 -11.21 -10.35 -15.49
C SER A 378 -12.54 -9.89 -16.06
N ILE A 379 -13.67 -10.41 -15.54
CA ILE A 379 -15.01 -10.12 -16.07
C ILE A 379 -15.83 -9.27 -15.10
N SER A 380 -16.58 -8.29 -15.61
CA SER A 380 -17.44 -7.44 -14.80
C SER A 380 -18.55 -8.24 -14.10
N ALA A 381 -19.09 -7.71 -13.01
CA ALA A 381 -20.08 -8.42 -12.20
C ALA A 381 -21.37 -8.71 -12.99
N ASP A 382 -21.74 -7.82 -13.92
CA ASP A 382 -22.87 -7.99 -14.83
C ASP A 382 -22.57 -8.86 -16.07
N GLY A 383 -21.31 -9.28 -16.24
CA GLY A 383 -20.87 -10.11 -17.36
C GLY A 383 -20.88 -9.40 -18.72
N SER A 384 -20.98 -8.07 -18.74
CA SER A 384 -21.05 -7.29 -19.99
C SER A 384 -19.69 -6.99 -20.60
N THR A 385 -18.64 -6.90 -19.77
CA THR A 385 -17.31 -6.44 -20.18
C THR A 385 -16.24 -7.35 -19.61
N LEU A 386 -15.23 -7.65 -20.42
CA LEU A 386 -14.10 -8.51 -20.07
C LEU A 386 -12.81 -7.74 -20.32
N ALA A 387 -11.96 -7.62 -19.29
CA ALA A 387 -10.60 -7.12 -19.40
C ALA A 387 -9.61 -8.30 -19.48
N PHE A 388 -8.56 -8.17 -20.28
CA PHE A 388 -7.50 -9.19 -20.38
C PHE A 388 -6.21 -8.62 -20.96
N GLU A 389 -5.09 -9.28 -20.67
CA GLU A 389 -3.80 -8.99 -21.30
C GLU A 389 -3.66 -9.75 -22.62
N SER A 390 -3.12 -9.12 -23.66
CA SER A 390 -2.73 -9.82 -24.87
C SER A 390 -1.49 -9.25 -25.55
N ARG A 391 -0.66 -10.13 -26.09
CA ARG A 391 0.48 -9.80 -26.98
C ARG A 391 0.10 -9.84 -28.46
N ALA A 392 -1.17 -10.05 -28.76
CA ALA A 392 -1.66 -10.13 -30.12
C ALA A 392 -1.68 -8.75 -30.80
N THR A 393 -1.16 -8.68 -32.01
CA THR A 393 -1.06 -7.47 -32.82
C THR A 393 -2.31 -7.21 -33.67
N ASN A 394 -3.28 -8.13 -33.63
CA ASN A 394 -4.43 -8.16 -34.53
C ASN A 394 -5.80 -8.13 -33.83
N LEU A 395 -5.85 -7.84 -32.52
CA LEU A 395 -7.12 -7.74 -31.77
C LEU A 395 -7.79 -6.36 -31.90
N ALA A 396 -7.03 -5.26 -31.88
CA ALA A 396 -7.54 -3.91 -32.05
C ALA A 396 -6.61 -3.04 -32.92
N ASP A 397 -7.15 -1.94 -33.44
CA ASP A 397 -6.37 -0.95 -34.19
C ASP A 397 -5.45 -0.16 -33.22
N GLY A 398 -4.15 -0.13 -33.48
CA GLY A 398 -3.20 0.66 -32.67
C GLY A 398 -1.75 0.16 -32.77
N PRO A 399 -0.77 0.91 -32.25
CA PRO A 399 0.55 0.33 -32.00
C PRO A 399 0.43 -0.69 -30.88
N THR A 400 0.94 -1.90 -31.09
CA THR A 400 1.04 -2.92 -30.04
C THR A 400 2.46 -2.96 -29.49
N GLU A 401 2.58 -3.07 -28.18
CA GLU A 401 3.88 -3.06 -27.51
C GLU A 401 4.49 -4.47 -27.42
N THR A 402 5.80 -4.55 -27.20
CA THR A 402 6.51 -5.84 -27.14
C THR A 402 6.09 -6.67 -25.92
N TYR A 403 5.54 -6.03 -24.89
CA TYR A 403 5.30 -6.65 -23.58
C TYR A 403 3.86 -7.11 -23.33
N GLY A 404 2.93 -6.84 -24.25
CA GLY A 404 1.50 -7.07 -24.05
C GLY A 404 0.75 -5.78 -23.77
N ASP A 405 -0.51 -5.74 -24.18
CA ASP A 405 -1.44 -4.63 -24.02
C ASP A 405 -2.66 -5.12 -23.26
N VAL A 406 -3.37 -4.22 -22.57
CA VAL A 406 -4.64 -4.54 -21.92
C VAL A 406 -5.77 -4.20 -22.87
N PHE A 407 -6.68 -5.14 -23.04
CA PHE A 407 -7.85 -5.01 -23.89
C PHE A 407 -9.13 -5.13 -23.09
N LEU A 408 -10.13 -4.34 -23.46
CA LEU A 408 -11.52 -4.56 -23.12
C LEU A 408 -12.26 -5.24 -24.26
N TYR A 409 -13.12 -6.18 -23.93
CA TYR A 409 -14.03 -6.86 -24.82
C TYR A 409 -15.48 -6.65 -24.36
N ASP A 410 -16.31 -6.08 -25.23
CA ASP A 410 -17.75 -5.99 -25.01
C ASP A 410 -18.41 -7.32 -25.40
N VAL A 411 -19.04 -7.99 -24.44
CA VAL A 411 -19.61 -9.33 -24.61
C VAL A 411 -20.80 -9.33 -25.57
N ALA A 412 -21.51 -8.21 -25.71
CA ALA A 412 -22.71 -8.13 -26.54
C ALA A 412 -22.39 -7.82 -28.02
N SER A 413 -21.45 -6.91 -28.28
CA SER A 413 -21.05 -6.50 -29.62
C SER A 413 -19.90 -7.32 -30.19
N GLY A 414 -19.03 -7.85 -29.32
CA GLY A 414 -17.80 -8.54 -29.69
C GLY A 414 -16.65 -7.60 -30.07
N ASP A 415 -16.74 -6.32 -29.69
CA ASP A 415 -15.73 -5.31 -30.04
C ASP A 415 -14.58 -5.30 -29.02
N PHE A 416 -13.37 -5.01 -29.51
CA PHE A 416 -12.17 -4.83 -28.69
C PHE A 416 -11.76 -3.36 -28.59
N VAL A 417 -11.31 -2.94 -27.41
CA VAL A 417 -10.66 -1.65 -27.17
C VAL A 417 -9.33 -1.91 -26.48
N ASN A 418 -8.23 -1.47 -27.09
CA ASN A 418 -6.93 -1.42 -26.40
C ASN A 418 -6.91 -0.19 -25.47
N ILE A 419 -6.70 -0.40 -24.17
CA ILE A 419 -6.73 0.66 -23.14
C ILE A 419 -5.33 1.07 -22.66
N THR A 420 -4.26 0.41 -23.11
CA THR A 420 -2.89 0.76 -22.75
C THR A 420 -2.34 1.88 -23.64
N SER A 421 -1.90 2.98 -23.02
CA SER A 421 -1.28 4.12 -23.71
C SER A 421 0.25 4.11 -23.62
N GLY A 422 0.89 3.10 -24.22
CA GLY A 422 2.35 2.96 -24.30
C GLY A 422 3.01 2.36 -23.05
N GLY A 423 4.04 1.53 -23.26
CA GLY A 423 4.79 0.85 -22.18
C GLY A 423 4.35 -0.59 -21.86
N GLY A 424 3.22 -1.03 -22.44
CA GLY A 424 2.61 -2.34 -22.19
C GLY A 424 1.92 -2.41 -20.82
N GLY A 425 0.96 -3.34 -20.67
CA GLY A 425 0.23 -3.52 -19.42
C GLY A 425 -0.12 -4.98 -19.16
N PHE A 426 -0.32 -5.31 -17.89
CA PHE A 426 -0.54 -6.66 -17.37
C PHE A 426 -1.43 -6.64 -16.12
N ASP A 427 -1.94 -7.81 -15.73
CA ASP A 427 -2.81 -8.06 -14.57
C ASP A 427 -4.01 -7.09 -14.46
N PRO A 428 -4.88 -7.01 -15.48
CA PRO A 428 -6.02 -6.12 -15.44
C PRO A 428 -7.14 -6.67 -14.58
N VAL A 429 -7.75 -5.80 -13.77
CA VAL A 429 -8.97 -6.11 -13.00
C VAL A 429 -10.04 -5.09 -13.32
N ILE A 430 -11.21 -5.55 -13.76
CA ILE A 430 -12.37 -4.71 -14.04
C ILE A 430 -13.27 -4.63 -12.81
N SER A 431 -13.69 -3.41 -12.46
CA SER A 431 -14.73 -3.19 -11.45
C SER A 431 -16.02 -3.93 -11.80
N GLY A 432 -16.73 -4.40 -10.77
CA GLY A 432 -18.00 -5.11 -10.89
C GLY A 432 -19.06 -4.36 -11.71
N ASP A 433 -19.14 -3.03 -11.58
CA ASP A 433 -20.05 -2.18 -12.35
C ASP A 433 -19.58 -1.92 -13.80
N GLY A 434 -18.40 -2.40 -14.16
CA GLY A 434 -17.78 -2.28 -15.48
C GLY A 434 -17.35 -0.86 -15.83
N SER A 435 -17.33 0.08 -14.88
CA SER A 435 -17.04 1.49 -15.15
C SER A 435 -15.55 1.78 -15.21
N ARG A 436 -14.73 0.95 -14.56
CA ARG A 436 -13.28 1.15 -14.41
C ARG A 436 -12.48 -0.13 -14.52
N VAL A 437 -11.25 0.00 -14.99
CA VAL A 437 -10.27 -1.08 -15.06
C VAL A 437 -8.98 -0.60 -14.42
N VAL A 438 -8.50 -1.31 -13.42
CA VAL A 438 -7.14 -1.11 -12.90
C VAL A 438 -6.20 -2.08 -13.61
N TYR A 439 -4.99 -1.62 -13.93
CA TYR A 439 -3.96 -2.48 -14.52
C TYR A 439 -2.57 -2.00 -14.17
N SER A 440 -1.62 -2.92 -14.24
CA SER A 440 -0.21 -2.68 -13.97
C SER A 440 0.57 -2.38 -15.24
N THR A 441 1.60 -1.57 -15.10
CA THR A 441 2.67 -1.40 -16.11
C THR A 441 4.02 -1.55 -15.42
N TYR A 442 5.10 -1.57 -16.19
CA TYR A 442 6.45 -1.58 -15.62
C TYR A 442 6.82 -0.31 -14.84
N GLU A 443 6.07 0.77 -15.00
CA GLU A 443 6.38 2.07 -14.40
C GLU A 443 5.42 2.47 -13.28
N ALA A 444 4.17 1.97 -13.31
CA ALA A 444 3.09 2.41 -12.43
C ALA A 444 1.84 1.52 -12.51
N ILE A 445 0.93 1.71 -11.53
CA ILE A 445 -0.47 1.30 -11.62
C ILE A 445 -1.30 2.40 -12.29
N TYR A 446 -2.19 1.99 -13.18
CA TYR A 446 -3.11 2.87 -13.90
C TYR A 446 -4.57 2.49 -13.63
N LEU A 447 -5.42 3.51 -13.58
CA LEU A 447 -6.87 3.37 -13.54
C LEU A 447 -7.45 3.93 -14.85
N TYR A 448 -8.17 3.09 -15.59
CA TYR A 448 -8.86 3.45 -16.81
C TYR A 448 -10.35 3.66 -16.53
N ASP A 449 -10.89 4.79 -16.99
CA ASP A 449 -12.33 5.07 -16.96
C ASP A 449 -12.97 4.71 -18.31
N VAL A 450 -13.89 3.75 -18.28
CA VAL A 450 -14.54 3.19 -19.48
C VAL A 450 -15.42 4.22 -20.18
N ALA A 451 -16.00 5.16 -19.44
CA ALA A 451 -16.90 6.16 -20.01
C ALA A 451 -16.14 7.30 -20.72
N THR A 452 -15.00 7.72 -20.19
CA THR A 452 -14.16 8.77 -20.77
C THR A 452 -13.16 8.23 -21.79
N GLY A 453 -12.73 6.98 -21.61
CA GLY A 453 -11.67 6.36 -22.39
C GLY A 453 -10.27 6.86 -22.02
N GLU A 454 -10.10 7.41 -20.82
CA GLU A 454 -8.83 7.96 -20.31
C GLU A 454 -8.26 7.06 -19.21
N SER A 455 -6.93 6.89 -19.22
CA SER A 455 -6.17 6.25 -18.13
C SER A 455 -5.44 7.30 -17.31
N GLU A 456 -5.49 7.18 -15.99
CA GLU A 456 -4.70 7.98 -15.05
C GLU A 456 -3.72 7.11 -14.26
N ARG A 457 -2.55 7.66 -13.94
CA ARG A 457 -1.57 7.01 -13.08
C ARG A 457 -1.96 7.25 -11.63
N ILE A 458 -2.18 6.18 -10.87
CA ILE A 458 -2.61 6.26 -9.47
C ILE A 458 -1.48 5.95 -8.48
N SER A 459 -0.48 5.16 -8.88
CA SER A 459 0.64 4.86 -7.97
C SER A 459 1.56 6.08 -7.80
N PRO A 460 2.02 6.41 -6.58
CA PRO A 460 2.83 7.61 -6.35
C PRO A 460 4.29 7.47 -6.82
N PHE A 461 4.85 6.25 -6.89
CA PHE A 461 6.28 6.02 -7.13
C PHE A 461 6.69 5.84 -8.60
N ASN A 462 7.79 6.47 -9.00
CA ASN A 462 8.40 6.32 -10.32
C ASN A 462 9.53 5.29 -10.25
N GLU A 463 9.22 4.02 -10.02
CA GLU A 463 10.28 3.02 -9.83
C GLU A 463 10.46 2.13 -11.06
N ARG A 464 11.70 2.12 -11.56
CA ARG A 464 12.19 1.17 -12.57
C ARG A 464 12.53 -0.20 -11.96
N GLU A 465 12.40 -0.34 -10.66
CA GLU A 465 12.58 -1.59 -9.95
C GLU A 465 11.20 -2.26 -9.86
N ARG A 466 11.10 -3.38 -10.57
CA ARG A 466 9.87 -4.15 -10.79
C ARG A 466 9.19 -4.41 -9.45
N MET A 467 7.87 -4.20 -9.37
CA MET A 467 6.87 -4.97 -8.61
C MET A 467 5.69 -4.11 -8.07
N ASN A 468 5.14 -3.20 -8.88
CA ASN A 468 3.73 -2.82 -8.68
C ASN A 468 2.92 -3.98 -9.26
N GLU A 469 2.45 -4.88 -8.40
CA GLU A 469 1.85 -6.15 -8.81
C GLU A 469 0.42 -6.25 -8.30
N ASN A 470 -0.43 -6.84 -9.14
CA ASN A 470 -1.74 -7.39 -8.79
C ASN A 470 -2.67 -6.40 -8.07
N PRO A 471 -3.02 -5.28 -8.74
CA PRO A 471 -4.03 -4.39 -8.22
C PRO A 471 -5.40 -5.06 -8.21
N ASP A 472 -6.23 -4.70 -7.25
CA ASP A 472 -7.65 -5.05 -7.20
C ASP A 472 -8.49 -3.77 -7.03
N ILE A 473 -9.76 -3.83 -7.44
CA ILE A 473 -10.67 -2.69 -7.44
C ILE A 473 -12.04 -3.12 -6.93
N SER A 474 -12.65 -2.28 -6.08
CA SER A 474 -14.00 -2.52 -5.56
C SER A 474 -15.02 -2.66 -6.70
N ASP A 475 -16.10 -3.41 -6.47
CA ASP A 475 -17.13 -3.63 -7.49
C ASP A 475 -17.77 -2.32 -7.97
N ASP A 476 -17.90 -1.30 -7.11
CA ASP A 476 -18.41 0.02 -7.48
C ASP A 476 -17.34 0.96 -8.09
N GLY A 477 -16.12 0.44 -8.24
CA GLY A 477 -14.98 1.13 -8.78
C GLY A 477 -14.46 2.29 -7.92
N SER A 478 -14.93 2.48 -6.68
CA SER A 478 -14.57 3.65 -5.87
C SER A 478 -13.20 3.54 -5.21
N THR A 479 -12.69 2.34 -5.03
CA THR A 479 -11.49 2.08 -4.24
C THR A 479 -10.61 1.07 -4.96
N VAL A 480 -9.33 1.39 -5.08
CA VAL A 480 -8.31 0.47 -5.63
C VAL A 480 -7.35 0.10 -4.53
N VAL A 481 -6.98 -1.17 -4.44
CA VAL A 481 -5.90 -1.63 -3.59
C VAL A 481 -4.80 -2.26 -4.42
N TYR A 482 -3.56 -2.06 -4.03
CA TYR A 482 -2.45 -2.67 -4.74
C TYR A 482 -1.23 -2.80 -3.85
N ASN A 483 -0.36 -3.72 -4.24
CA ASN A 483 0.90 -3.97 -3.61
C ASN A 483 2.03 -3.27 -4.39
N ASN A 484 3.00 -2.73 -3.66
CA ASN A 484 4.28 -2.28 -4.22
C ASN A 484 5.42 -3.01 -3.52
N ARG A 485 6.21 -3.81 -4.25
CA ARG A 485 7.48 -4.36 -3.73
C ARG A 485 8.66 -3.53 -4.24
N GLY A 486 8.70 -2.25 -3.85
CA GLY A 486 9.84 -1.37 -4.10
C GLY A 486 10.97 -1.61 -3.10
N GLY A 487 12.23 -1.63 -3.59
CA GLY A 487 13.44 -1.64 -2.75
C GLY A 487 14.07 -3.01 -2.42
N ARG A 488 15.06 -3.01 -1.51
CA ARG A 488 15.86 -4.21 -1.15
C ARG A 488 15.08 -5.30 -0.41
N CYS A 489 13.91 -4.98 0.14
CA CYS A 489 13.05 -5.92 0.86
C CYS A 489 12.18 -6.65 -0.16
N ASP A 490 12.24 -7.99 -0.19
CA ASP A 490 11.31 -8.84 -0.97
C ASP A 490 9.85 -8.82 -0.41
N PHE A 491 9.40 -7.73 0.22
CA PHE A 491 8.10 -7.60 0.91
C PHE A 491 7.29 -6.43 0.35
N ALA A 492 5.97 -6.61 0.22
CA ALA A 492 5.09 -5.62 -0.40
C ALA A 492 4.52 -4.64 0.64
N GLN A 493 4.56 -3.35 0.30
CA GLN A 493 3.74 -2.31 0.92
C GLN A 493 2.34 -2.33 0.29
N LEU A 494 1.31 -2.16 1.10
CA LEU A 494 -0.08 -2.12 0.67
C LEU A 494 -0.56 -0.68 0.57
N PHE A 495 -1.20 -0.34 -0.55
CA PHE A 495 -1.76 0.98 -0.79
C PHE A 495 -3.26 0.89 -1.06
N VAL A 496 -3.97 1.94 -0.66
CA VAL A 496 -5.37 2.18 -0.97
C VAL A 496 -5.46 3.50 -1.74
N TYR A 497 -6.12 3.48 -2.89
CA TYR A 497 -6.42 4.66 -3.68
C TYR A 497 -7.92 4.91 -3.67
N ASP A 498 -8.32 6.09 -3.18
CA ASP A 498 -9.70 6.54 -3.21
C ASP A 498 -9.97 7.36 -4.48
N VAL A 499 -10.86 6.85 -5.34
CA VAL A 499 -11.11 7.44 -6.65
C VAL A 499 -11.82 8.79 -6.56
N ALA A 500 -12.57 9.04 -5.48
CA ALA A 500 -13.33 10.29 -5.33
C ALA A 500 -12.43 11.48 -4.97
N SER A 501 -11.45 11.27 -4.10
CA SER A 501 -10.45 12.25 -3.68
C SER A 501 -9.26 12.31 -4.63
N GLY A 502 -8.93 11.20 -5.29
CA GLY A 502 -7.70 11.03 -6.06
C GLY A 502 -6.46 10.88 -5.18
N GLU A 503 -6.65 10.57 -3.90
CA GLU A 503 -5.58 10.39 -2.92
C GLU A 503 -5.17 8.92 -2.82
N THR A 504 -3.86 8.68 -2.67
CA THR A 504 -3.30 7.36 -2.37
C THR A 504 -2.76 7.38 -0.95
N GLU A 505 -3.12 6.38 -0.18
CA GLU A 505 -2.68 6.20 1.19
C GLU A 505 -1.94 4.88 1.35
N GLU A 506 -0.85 4.89 2.11
CA GLU A 506 -0.17 3.66 2.52
C GLU A 506 -0.87 3.05 3.74
N VAL A 507 -1.11 1.74 3.68
CA VAL A 507 -1.59 0.96 4.82
C VAL A 507 -0.39 0.54 5.66
N VAL A 508 -0.16 1.27 6.74
CA VAL A 508 0.98 1.03 7.66
C VAL A 508 0.54 0.16 8.82
N PHE A 509 1.13 -1.04 8.96
CA PHE A 509 0.92 -1.94 10.11
C PHE A 509 1.98 -1.68 11.21
N GLU A 510 1.61 -1.02 12.32
CA GLU A 510 2.53 -0.83 13.44
C GLU A 510 2.73 -2.12 14.28
N GLY A 511 3.93 -2.35 14.83
CA GLY A 511 4.16 -3.39 15.86
C GLY A 511 4.59 -4.79 15.40
N ALA A 512 4.89 -5.01 14.12
CA ALA A 512 5.37 -6.29 13.62
C ALA A 512 6.86 -6.53 13.91
N VAL A 513 7.18 -7.47 14.80
CA VAL A 513 8.55 -7.99 14.99
C VAL A 513 8.65 -9.35 14.31
N VAL A 514 9.44 -9.46 13.24
CA VAL A 514 9.76 -10.74 12.60
C VAL A 514 10.89 -11.42 13.38
N PRO A 515 10.74 -12.66 13.90
CA PRO A 515 11.83 -13.35 14.57
C PRO A 515 12.80 -13.95 13.54
N GLY A 516 13.85 -13.23 13.17
CA GLY A 516 14.91 -13.74 12.28
C GLY A 516 15.89 -12.66 11.85
N ASP A 517 17.09 -13.03 11.40
CA ASP A 517 18.23 -12.15 11.08
C ASP A 517 18.01 -11.14 9.91
N TYR A 518 16.77 -10.83 9.54
CA TYR A 518 16.38 -9.80 8.57
C TYR A 518 15.49 -8.76 9.25
N ASP A 519 16.09 -8.05 10.20
CA ASP A 519 15.47 -7.08 11.12
C ASP A 519 15.21 -5.70 10.46
N TRP A 520 14.95 -5.64 9.14
CA TRP A 520 14.85 -4.40 8.33
C TRP A 520 13.60 -4.29 7.41
N CYS A 521 12.58 -5.13 7.58
CA CYS A 521 11.35 -5.09 6.78
C CYS A 521 10.10 -5.17 7.68
N VAL A 522 9.47 -4.04 7.97
CA VAL A 522 8.22 -3.94 8.75
C VAL A 522 7.10 -3.60 7.77
N GLY A 523 6.07 -4.47 7.70
CA GLY A 523 5.01 -4.42 6.68
C GLY A 523 5.15 -5.60 5.73
N ALA A 524 4.63 -6.77 6.11
CA ALA A 524 4.80 -7.98 5.32
C ALA A 524 3.45 -8.44 4.77
N VAL A 525 2.86 -7.68 3.84
CA VAL A 525 1.85 -8.25 2.94
C VAL A 525 2.61 -9.07 1.90
N ARG A 526 2.29 -10.36 1.79
CA ARG A 526 3.04 -11.31 0.96
C ARG A 526 2.39 -11.53 -0.41
N ALA A 527 1.07 -11.53 -0.44
CA ALA A 527 0.27 -11.79 -1.64
C ALA A 527 -0.82 -10.73 -1.82
N ASP A 528 -1.55 -10.87 -2.92
CA ASP A 528 -2.38 -9.84 -3.51
C ASP A 528 -3.58 -9.51 -2.61
N PRO A 529 -3.85 -8.22 -2.34
CA PRO A 529 -5.00 -7.82 -1.56
C PRO A 529 -6.28 -8.02 -2.36
N ALA A 530 -7.38 -8.33 -1.68
CA ALA A 530 -8.71 -8.37 -2.27
C ALA A 530 -9.70 -7.47 -1.51
N MET A 531 -10.50 -6.70 -2.22
CA MET A 531 -11.42 -5.69 -1.66
C MET A 531 -12.89 -6.08 -1.88
N SER A 532 -13.75 -5.88 -0.87
CA SER A 532 -15.20 -6.08 -1.03
C SER A 532 -15.84 -5.02 -1.93
N ALA A 533 -17.05 -5.31 -2.43
CA ALA A 533 -17.77 -4.46 -3.37
C ALA A 533 -17.96 -3.01 -2.89
N ASP A 534 -18.18 -2.85 -1.58
CA ASP A 534 -18.48 -1.58 -0.93
C ASP A 534 -17.24 -0.92 -0.30
N GLY A 535 -16.04 -1.46 -0.56
CA GLY A 535 -14.79 -0.99 0.02
C GLY A 535 -14.70 -1.18 1.54
N SER A 536 -15.67 -1.86 2.17
CA SER A 536 -15.75 -1.97 3.63
C SER A 536 -14.83 -3.05 4.20
N ARG A 537 -14.35 -3.99 3.39
CA ARG A 537 -13.49 -5.08 3.84
C ARG A 537 -12.35 -5.38 2.90
N LEU A 538 -11.21 -5.68 3.49
CA LEU A 538 -9.99 -6.06 2.80
C LEU A 538 -9.49 -7.41 3.30
N ALA A 539 -9.20 -8.33 2.39
CA ALA A 539 -8.49 -9.56 2.68
C ALA A 539 -7.05 -9.48 2.18
N PHE A 540 -6.07 -9.92 2.98
CA PHE A 540 -4.66 -9.91 2.59
C PHE A 540 -3.86 -11.01 3.30
N GLU A 541 -2.81 -11.50 2.65
CA GLU A 541 -1.87 -12.49 3.21
C GLU A 541 -0.72 -11.75 3.92
N SER A 542 -0.43 -12.09 5.18
CA SER A 542 0.68 -11.49 5.93
C SER A 542 1.48 -12.46 6.80
N ASN A 543 2.79 -12.21 6.91
CA ASN A 543 3.69 -12.92 7.82
C ASN A 543 3.71 -12.30 9.24
N ILE A 544 2.90 -11.27 9.50
CA ILE A 544 2.92 -10.53 10.77
C ILE A 544 2.21 -11.36 11.85
N VAL A 545 2.98 -11.74 12.87
CA VAL A 545 2.59 -12.73 13.89
C VAL A 545 1.67 -12.14 14.99
N ASN A 546 1.32 -10.83 14.95
CA ASN A 546 0.88 -10.12 16.15
C ASN A 546 -0.20 -9.03 15.93
N LEU A 547 -1.21 -9.26 15.07
CA LEU A 547 -2.30 -8.30 14.84
C LEU A 547 -3.44 -8.37 15.87
N GLU A 548 -3.56 -9.47 16.62
CA GLU A 548 -4.52 -9.63 17.73
C GLU A 548 -3.72 -10.10 18.96
N GLU A 549 -3.80 -9.45 20.12
CA GLU A 549 -3.07 -9.92 21.32
C GLU A 549 -3.47 -11.37 21.72
N GLY A 550 -2.62 -12.37 21.43
CA GLY A 550 -2.84 -13.80 21.74
C GLY A 550 -1.60 -14.67 21.43
N PRO A 551 -1.46 -15.90 21.98
CA PRO A 551 -0.15 -16.56 22.07
C PRO A 551 0.42 -16.91 20.69
N ILE A 552 1.52 -16.23 20.37
CA ILE A 552 2.64 -16.57 19.48
C ILE A 552 2.48 -17.96 18.84
N ASP A 553 2.23 -18.02 17.53
CA ASP A 553 2.63 -19.20 16.76
C ASP A 553 4.16 -19.23 16.71
N VAL A 554 4.73 -20.03 17.61
CA VAL A 554 6.17 -20.23 17.83
C VAL A 554 6.85 -20.99 16.69
N ASN A 555 6.18 -21.23 15.56
CA ASN A 555 6.77 -21.97 14.44
C ASN A 555 7.41 -21.10 13.36
N GLY A 556 7.27 -19.76 13.39
CA GLY A 556 8.15 -18.84 12.64
C GLY A 556 8.16 -18.98 11.12
N GLU A 557 7.21 -19.69 10.51
CA GLU A 557 7.14 -19.93 9.06
C GLU A 557 5.71 -19.88 8.46
N ALA A 558 4.66 -19.69 9.26
CA ALA A 558 3.28 -19.69 8.75
C ALA A 558 2.87 -18.30 8.28
N VAL A 559 2.43 -18.22 7.04
CA VAL A 559 1.79 -17.02 6.50
C VAL A 559 0.30 -17.14 6.74
N ASP A 560 -0.33 -16.10 7.27
CA ASP A 560 -1.74 -16.11 7.60
C ASP A 560 -2.52 -15.14 6.73
N VAL A 561 -3.81 -15.40 6.61
CA VAL A 561 -4.74 -14.53 5.88
C VAL A 561 -5.54 -13.73 6.90
N PHE A 562 -5.59 -12.42 6.68
CA PHE A 562 -6.29 -11.48 7.53
C PHE A 562 -7.48 -10.88 6.79
N LEU A 563 -8.59 -10.74 7.49
CA LEU A 563 -9.76 -9.99 7.04
C LEU A 563 -9.87 -8.73 7.90
N TYR A 564 -9.83 -7.57 7.25
CA TYR A 564 -9.99 -6.26 7.88
C TYR A 564 -11.35 -5.67 7.54
N ASP A 565 -12.00 -5.06 8.54
CA ASP A 565 -13.27 -4.33 8.40
C ASP A 565 -13.02 -2.84 8.68
N PHE A 566 -13.22 -1.98 7.68
CA PHE A 566 -12.99 -0.53 7.76
C PHE A 566 -14.07 0.20 8.59
N ALA A 567 -15.16 -0.46 8.99
CA ALA A 567 -16.34 0.16 9.61
C ALA A 567 -16.22 0.52 11.11
#